data_AF-A0A7W5ZID3-F1
#
_entry.id   AF-A0A7W5ZID3-F1
#
_cell.length_a   1.000
_cell.length_b   1.000
_cell.length_c   1.000
_cell.angle_alpha   90.00
_cell.angle_beta   90.00
_cell.angle_gamma   90.00
#
_symmetry.space_group_name_H-M   'P 1'
#
loop_
_entity.id
_entity.type
_entity.pdbx_description
1 polymer ?
#
loop_
_entity_poly.entity_id
_entity_poly.type
_entity_poly.pdbx_seq_one_letter_code
_entity_poly.pdbx_strand_id
1 'polypeptide(L)' 'MKQITLNIPDSKYSFFMQLVKSLNFVQVVDKESESSYSPALVEKIQKSRQEYHEGNFVSIEKENLKGFLGIE' A
#
# COMPACT_ATOMS: atom_id res chain seq x y z
N MET A 1 25.14 14.75 -11.34
CA MET A 1 24.46 14.50 -10.04
C MET A 1 25.45 14.77 -8.92
N LYS A 2 25.02 15.30 -7.77
CA LYS A 2 25.89 15.55 -6.61
C LYS A 2 25.59 14.51 -5.55
N GLN A 3 26.62 13.87 -4.98
CA GLN A 3 26.48 12.84 -3.96
C GLN A 3 27.17 13.30 -2.67
N ILE A 4 26.54 13.01 -1.54
CA ILE A 4 27.07 13.29 -0.19
C ILE A 4 27.05 11.98 0.58
N THR A 5 28.16 11.63 1.22
CA THR A 5 28.26 10.49 2.13
C THR A 5 28.41 11.02 3.56
N LEU A 6 27.53 10.56 4.46
CA LEU A 6 27.54 10.97 5.86
C LEU A 6 28.05 9.82 6.74
N ASN A 7 29.02 10.12 7.61
CA ASN A 7 29.44 9.20 8.65
C ASN A 7 28.65 9.50 9.94
N ILE A 8 27.71 8.64 10.30
CA ILE A 8 26.81 8.84 11.44
C ILE A 8 27.11 7.76 12.48
N PRO A 9 27.39 8.12 13.74
CA PRO A 9 27.52 7.15 14.82
C PRO A 9 26.23 6.33 14.98
N ASP A 10 26.34 5.02 15.20
CA ASP A 10 25.20 4.09 15.30
C ASP A 10 24.11 4.57 16.28
N SER A 11 24.53 5.12 17.43
CA SER A 11 23.62 5.68 18.45
C SER A 11 22.73 6.82 17.95
N LYS A 12 23.12 7.49 16.86
CA LYS A 12 22.41 8.64 16.26
C LYS A 12 21.70 8.28 14.95
N TYR A 13 21.92 7.07 14.43
CA TYR A 13 21.37 6.65 13.14
C TYR A 13 19.85 6.61 13.14
N SER A 14 19.24 6.03 14.18
CA SER A 14 17.79 5.92 14.30
C SER A 14 17.09 7.29 14.31
N PHE A 15 17.62 8.24 15.08
CA PHE A 15 17.15 9.62 15.13
C PHE A 15 17.26 10.30 13.76
N PHE A 16 18.40 10.15 13.09
CA PHE A 16 18.60 10.72 11.75
C PHE A 16 17.58 10.14 10.76
N MET A 17 17.35 8.82 10.76
CA MET A 17 16.38 8.19 9.88
C MET A 17 14.95 8.66 10.14
N GLN A 18 14.57 8.90 11.40
CA GLN A 18 13.26 9.49 11.72
C GLN A 18 13.11 10.90 11.15
N LEU A 19 14.14 11.73 11.29
CA LEU A 19 14.15 13.08 10.72
C LEU A 19 14.08 13.02 9.19
N VAL A 20 14.86 12.16 8.55
CA VAL A 20 14.83 11.98 7.10
C VAL A 20 13.47 11.49 6.61
N LYS A 21 12.85 10.53 7.32
CA LYS A 21 11.50 10.02 6.99
C LYS A 21 10.41 11.08 7.16
N SER A 22 10.63 12.10 7.99
CA SER A 22 9.70 13.23 8.13
C SER A 22 9.77 14.24 6.97
N LEU A 23 10.81 14.16 6.12
CA LEU A 23 10.98 15.03 4.97
C LEU A 23 10.19 14.47 3.78
N ASN A 24 9.17 15.21 3.32
CA ASN A 24 8.29 14.81 2.22
C ASN A 24 8.97 14.64 0.84
N PHE A 25 10.27 14.94 0.74
CA PHE A 25 11.03 14.89 -0.52
C PHE A 25 12.14 13.83 -0.50
N VAL A 26 12.31 13.08 0.59
CA VAL A 26 13.35 12.05 0.67
C VAL A 26 12.74 10.67 0.41
N GLN A 27 13.12 10.09 -0.72
CA GLN A 27 12.86 8.69 -1.00
C GLN A 27 13.95 7.84 -0.35
N VAL A 28 13.64 7.27 0.82
CA VAL A 28 14.51 6.25 1.43
C VAL A 28 14.33 4.97 0.61
N VAL A 29 15.39 4.54 -0.06
CA VAL A 29 15.41 3.24 -0.76
C VAL A 29 15.67 2.16 0.30
N ASP A 30 14.67 1.88 1.14
CA ASP A 30 14.65 0.68 1.95
C ASP A 30 14.53 -0.50 0.96
N LYS A 31 15.45 -1.48 1.04
CA LYS A 31 15.50 -2.67 0.14
C LYS A 31 14.25 -3.57 0.20
N GLU A 32 13.20 -3.16 0.90
CA GLU A 32 11.94 -3.89 1.12
C GLU A 32 10.70 -3.17 0.57
N SER A 33 10.86 -2.15 -0.29
CA SER A 33 9.71 -1.66 -1.06
C SER A 33 9.55 -2.42 -2.38
N GLU A 34 9.44 -3.74 -2.33
CA GLU A 34 8.54 -4.38 -3.28
C GLU A 34 7.16 -3.82 -2.93
N SER A 35 6.55 -3.05 -3.84
CA SER A 35 5.17 -2.61 -3.65
C SER A 35 4.34 -3.85 -3.35
N SER A 36 3.93 -4.03 -2.09
CA SER A 36 3.30 -5.27 -1.60
C SER A 36 2.01 -5.65 -2.35
N TYR A 37 1.52 -4.76 -3.23
CA TYR A 37 0.39 -4.97 -4.09
C TYR A 37 0.75 -4.63 -5.53
N SER A 38 0.37 -5.50 -6.47
CA SER A 38 0.53 -5.24 -7.89
C SER A 38 -0.35 -4.05 -8.31
N PRO A 39 0.12 -3.18 -9.23
CA PRO A 39 -0.69 -2.08 -9.75
C PRO A 39 -2.06 -2.53 -10.28
N ALA A 40 -2.11 -3.71 -10.90
CA ALA A 40 -3.34 -4.32 -11.39
C ALA A 40 -4.35 -4.66 -10.27
N LEU A 41 -3.88 -5.01 -9.07
CA LEU A 41 -4.75 -5.25 -7.92
C LEU A 41 -5.36 -3.93 -7.42
N VAL A 42 -4.55 -2.88 -7.34
CA VAL A 42 -5.00 -1.54 -6.90
C VAL A 42 -6.07 -1.01 -7.85
N GLU A 43 -5.86 -1.13 -9.15
CA GLU A 43 -6.82 -0.72 -10.19
C GLU A 43 -8.15 -1.47 -10.07
N LYS A 44 -8.11 -2.80 -9.86
CA LYS A 44 -9.33 -3.61 -9.64
C LYS A 44 -10.12 -3.15 -8.41
N ILE A 45 -9.43 -2.85 -7.31
CA ILE A 45 -10.08 -2.37 -6.08
C ILE A 45 -10.74 -1.00 -6.30
N GLN A 46 -10.05 -0.09 -7.00
CA GLN A 46 -10.61 1.24 -7.32
C GLN A 46 -11.85 1.11 -8.20
N LYS A 47 -11.81 0.26 -9.23
CA LYS A 47 -12.96 -0.03 -10.09
C LYS A 47 -14.14 -0.58 -9.31
N SER A 48 -13.91 -1.56 -8.43
CA SER A 48 -14.99 -2.14 -7.60
C SER A 48 -15.64 -1.11 -6.67
N ARG A 49 -14.87 -0.17 -6.12
CA ARG A 49 -15.43 0.95 -5.33
C ARG A 49 -16.32 1.86 -6.18
N GLN A 50 -15.90 2.16 -7.40
CA GLN A 50 -16.69 2.97 -8.32
C GLN A 50 -18.01 2.27 -8.68
N GLU A 51 -17.96 0.97 -9.00
CA GLU A 51 -19.15 0.16 -9.29
C GLU A 51 -20.14 0.15 -8.11
N TYR A 52 -19.65 0.08 -6.87
CA TYR A 52 -20.51 0.19 -5.68
C TYR A 52 -21.21 1.56 -5.59
N HIS A 53 -20.48 2.66 -5.83
CA HIS A 53 -21.06 4.01 -5.82
C HIS A 53 -22.09 4.23 -6.93
N GLU A 54 -21.88 3.60 -8.09
CA GLU A 54 -22.80 3.66 -9.23
C GLU A 54 -24.01 2.71 -9.09
N GLY A 55 -24.05 1.88 -8.04
CA GLY A 55 -25.11 0.90 -7.82
C GLY A 55 -24.95 -0.38 -8.65
N ASN A 56 -23.80 -0.58 -9.29
CA ASN A 56 -23.44 -1.73 -10.11
C ASN A 56 -22.92 -2.88 -9.23
N PHE A 57 -23.70 -3.30 -8.23
CA PHE A 57 -23.32 -4.38 -7.32
C PHE A 57 -24.47 -5.37 -7.12
N VAL A 58 -24.11 -6.60 -6.71
CA VAL A 58 -25.08 -7.62 -6.32
C VAL A 58 -25.12 -7.67 -4.79
N SER A 59 -26.32 -7.56 -4.24
CA SER A 59 -26.57 -7.78 -2.82
C SER A 59 -27.17 -9.17 -2.63
N ILE A 60 -26.71 -9.89 -1.62
CA ILE A 60 -27.23 -11.21 -1.24
C ILE A 60 -27.40 -11.26 0.27
N GLU A 61 -28.36 -12.07 0.70
CA GLU A 61 -28.53 -12.39 2.12
C GLU A 61 -27.36 -13.25 2.61
N LYS A 62 -27.00 -13.08 3.88
CA LYS A 62 -25.82 -13.73 4.48
C LYS A 62 -25.94 -15.25 4.44
N GLU A 63 -27.16 -15.74 4.61
CA GLU A 63 -27.57 -17.15 4.58
C GLU A 63 -27.25 -17.79 3.21
N ASN A 64 -27.28 -16.98 2.14
CA ASN A 64 -27.05 -17.41 0.75
C ASN A 64 -25.62 -17.19 0.27
N LEU A 65 -24.73 -16.60 1.09
CA LEU A 65 -23.35 -16.26 0.71
C LEU A 65 -22.55 -17.50 0.25
N LYS A 66 -22.69 -18.61 0.97
CA LYS A 66 -22.00 -19.87 0.64
C LYS A 66 -22.39 -20.40 -0.74
N GLY A 67 -23.70 -20.47 -1.01
CA GLY A 67 -24.23 -20.90 -2.30
C GLY A 67 -23.83 -19.96 -3.44
N PHE A 68 -23.85 -18.64 -3.20
CA PHE A 68 -23.42 -17.65 -4.18
C PHE A 68 -21.93 -17.78 -4.55
N LEU A 69 -21.07 -18.06 -3.58
CA LEU A 69 -19.64 -18.23 -3.80
C LEU A 69 -19.27 -19.63 -4.34
N GLY A 70 -20.24 -20.55 -4.44
CA GLY A 70 -20.00 -21.94 -4.85
C GLY A 70 -19.15 -22.72 -3.84
N ILE A 71 -19.23 -22.34 -2.56
CA ILE A 71 -18.49 -22.96 -1.47
C ILE A 71 -19.53 -23.72 -0.64
N GLU A 72 -19.70 -25.02 -0.90
CA GLU A 72 -20.56 -25.92 -0.10
C GLU A 72 -20.08 -26.02 1.36
#